data_AF-A0A8S2WEG5-F1
#
_entry.id   AF-A0A8S2WEG5-F1
#
_cell.length_a   1.000
_cell.length_b   1.000
_cell.length_c   1.000
_cell.angle_alpha   90.00
_cell.angle_beta   90.00
_cell.angle_gamma   90.00
#
_symmetry.space_group_name_H-M   'P 1'
#
loop_
_entity.id
_entity.type
_entity.pdbx_description
1 polymer ?
#
loop_
_entity_poly.entity_id
_entity_poly.type
_entity_poly.pdbx_seq_one_letter_code
_entity_poly.pdbx_strand_id
1 'polypeptide(L)' 'IGVTSNATITIEENDFLTELWSPAHPPPVIQGSLNIVRNARLCLKRIEEFINYTIAKEK' A
#
# COMPACT_ATOMS: atom_id res chain seq x y z
N ILE A 1 2.19 8.70 10.35
CA ILE A 1 3.52 8.11 10.13
C ILE A 1 4.04 8.72 8.83
N GLY A 2 4.95 9.71 8.93
CA GLY A 2 5.60 10.29 7.77
C GLY A 2 6.86 9.49 7.47
N VAL A 3 6.87 8.76 6.36
CA VAL A 3 8.00 7.94 5.93
C VAL A 3 8.72 8.72 4.84
N THR A 4 9.96 9.14 5.08
CA THR A 4 10.75 10.01 4.18
C THR A 4 11.56 9.20 3.16
N SER A 5 11.49 9.62 1.89
CA SER A 5 12.26 9.36 0.64
C SER A 5 13.19 8.16 0.41
N ASN A 6 13.54 7.29 1.36
CA ASN A 6 14.39 6.10 1.11
C ASN A 6 13.94 4.86 1.90
N ALA A 7 12.75 4.88 2.47
CA ALA A 7 12.24 3.76 3.25
C ALA A 7 11.41 2.81 2.37
N THR A 8 11.85 1.56 2.32
CA THR A 8 11.08 0.46 1.74
C THR A 8 10.20 -0.12 2.82
N ILE A 9 8.88 0.05 2.70
CA ILE A 9 7.91 -0.63 3.54
C ILE A 9 7.68 -2.01 2.92
N THR A 10 7.99 -3.07 3.66
CA THR A 10 7.74 -4.44 3.21
C THR A 10 6.63 -5.05 4.06
N ILE A 11 5.61 -5.59 3.39
CA ILE A 11 4.50 -6.33 3.98
C ILE A 11 4.62 -7.78 3.52
N GLU A 12 5.12 -8.63 4.41
CA GLU A 12 5.40 -10.04 4.15
C GLU A 12 4.47 -10.94 4.97
N GLU A 13 4.00 -12.01 4.32
CA GLU A 13 3.42 -13.20 4.97
C GLU A 13 2.29 -12.89 5.96
N ASN A 14 1.43 -11.92 5.61
CA ASN A 14 0.25 -11.61 6.41
C ASN A 14 -0.99 -12.31 5.82
N ASP A 15 -1.26 -13.51 6.35
CA ASP A 15 -2.41 -14.34 5.95
C ASP A 15 -3.78 -13.73 6.27
N PHE A 16 -3.81 -12.70 7.12
CA PHE A 16 -5.04 -12.01 7.53
C PHE A 16 -5.24 -10.68 6.82
N LEU A 17 -4.23 -10.17 6.12
CA LEU A 17 -4.31 -8.89 5.44
C LEU A 17 -5.19 -9.01 4.21
N THR A 18 -6.38 -8.43 4.30
CA THR A 18 -7.36 -8.38 3.21
C THR A 18 -7.34 -7.05 2.47
N GLU A 19 -6.94 -5.96 3.14
CA GLU A 19 -6.94 -4.59 2.59
C GLU A 19 -5.73 -3.79 3.12
N LEU A 20 -5.15 -2.92 2.26
CA LEU A 20 -4.01 -2.05 2.62
C LEU A 20 -4.44 -0.77 3.37
N TRP A 21 -5.65 -0.30 3.13
CA TRP A 21 -6.28 0.84 3.81
C TRP A 21 -7.78 0.61 3.87
N SER A 22 -8.45 1.31 4.79
CA SER A 22 -9.92 1.26 4.88
C SER A 22 -10.55 2.06 3.75
N PRO A 23 -11.56 1.53 3.03
CA PRO A 23 -12.27 2.27 1.98
C PRO A 23 -13.00 3.53 2.49
N ALA A 24 -13.25 3.62 3.81
CA ALA A 24 -13.85 4.79 4.44
C ALA A 24 -12.89 5.98 4.57
N HIS A 25 -11.59 5.77 4.31
CA HIS A 25 -10.54 6.77 4.47
C HIS A 25 -9.68 6.87 3.21
N PRO A 26 -9.11 8.05 2.91
CA PRO A 26 -8.17 8.17 1.81
C PRO A 26 -6.95 7.26 2.05
N PRO A 27 -6.40 6.65 0.99
CA PRO A 27 -5.19 5.85 1.12
C PRO A 27 -4.04 6.68 1.70
N PRO A 28 -3.19 6.09 2.58
CA PRO A 28 -1.99 6.76 3.04
C PRO A 28 -1.03 7.01 1.88
N VAL A 29 -0.44 8.21 1.83
CA VAL A 29 0.63 8.52 0.87
C VAL A 29 1.94 7.97 1.43
N ILE A 30 2.53 7.01 0.72
CA ILE A 30 3.84 6.45 1.06
C ILE A 30 4.89 7.16 0.21
N GLN A 31 5.85 7.84 0.83
CA GLN A 31 7.00 8.41 0.13
C GLN A 31 8.17 7.42 0.24
N GLY A 32 8.30 6.54 -0.75
CA GLY A 32 9.27 5.44 -0.75
C GLY A 32 8.80 4.25 -1.58
N SER A 33 9.38 3.07 -1.35
CA SER A 33 8.98 1.83 -2.03
C SER A 33 8.07 0.98 -1.15
N LEU A 34 7.03 0.38 -1.74
CA LEU A 34 6.17 -0.58 -1.06
C LEU A 34 6.37 -1.96 -1.70
N ASN A 35 6.80 -2.93 -0.90
CA ASN A 35 6.95 -4.32 -1.30
C ASN A 35 5.88 -5.18 -0.62
N ILE A 36 5.11 -5.93 -1.40
CA ILE A 36 4.01 -6.77 -0.89
C ILE A 36 4.29 -8.19 -1.36
N VAL A 37 4.61 -9.08 -0.43
CA VAL A 37 5.07 -10.44 -0.73
C VAL A 37 4.24 -11.45 0.05
N ARG A 38 3.72 -12.47 -0.65
CA ARG A 38 3.00 -13.62 -0.05
C ARG A 38 1.81 -13.23 0.84
N ASN A 39 0.99 -12.27 0.41
CA ASN A 39 -0.26 -11.93 1.09
C ASN A 39 -1.45 -12.58 0.36
N ALA A 40 -1.79 -13.81 0.74
CA ALA A 40 -2.73 -14.65 -0.01
C ALA A 40 -4.16 -14.10 -0.09
N ARG A 41 -4.57 -13.28 0.89
CA ARG A 41 -5.93 -12.71 0.97
C ARG A 41 -6.03 -11.26 0.50
N LEU A 42 -4.89 -10.65 0.17
CA LEU A 42 -4.87 -9.28 -0.31
C LEU A 42 -5.24 -9.26 -1.80
N CYS A 43 -6.36 -8.62 -2.12
CA CYS A 43 -6.84 -8.60 -3.50
C CYS A 43 -5.96 -7.69 -4.37
N LEU A 44 -5.50 -8.19 -5.52
CA LEU A 44 -4.63 -7.43 -6.44
C LEU A 44 -5.25 -6.08 -6.83
N LYS A 45 -6.57 -6.05 -7.07
CA LYS A 45 -7.31 -4.83 -7.40
C LYS A 45 -7.12 -3.72 -6.36
N ARG A 46 -7.05 -4.07 -5.07
CA ARG A 46 -6.79 -3.10 -3.99
C ARG A 46 -5.37 -2.54 -4.10
N ILE A 47 -4.39 -3.35 -4.45
CA ILE A 47 -3.01 -2.88 -4.64
C ILE A 47 -2.95 -1.90 -5.82
N GLU A 48 -3.65 -2.19 -6.93
CA GLU A 48 -3.71 -1.29 -8.09
C GLU A 48 -4.42 0.03 -7.78
N GLU A 49 -5.54 0.01 -7.06
CA GLU A 49 -6.26 1.20 -6.59
C GLU A 49 -5.34 2.10 -5.73
N PHE A 50 -4.54 1.49 -4.85
CA PHE A 50 -3.55 2.20 -4.04
C PHE A 50 -2.51 2.92 -4.90
N ILE A 51 -1.86 2.19 -5.81
CA ILE A 51 -0.80 2.71 -6.67
C ILE A 51 -1.33 3.88 -7.52
N ASN A 52 -2.50 3.71 -8.13
CA ASN A 52 -3.12 4.76 -8.95
C ASN A 52 -3.42 6.02 -8.14
N TYR A 53 -3.89 5.88 -6.90
CA TYR A 53 -4.12 7.01 -6.01
C TYR A 53 -2.82 7.74 -5.66
N THR A 54 -1.77 7.00 -5.31
CA THR A 54 -0.46 7.59 -4.98
C THR A 54 0.12 8.35 -6.17
N ILE A 55 0.10 7.78 -7.37
CA ILE A 55 0.57 8.44 -8.60
C ILE A 55 -0.22 9.73 -8.88
N ALA A 56 -1.54 9.71 -8.71
CA ALA A 56 -2.39 10.88 -8.93
C ALA A 56 -2.14 12.02 -7.92
N LYS A 57 -1.60 11.71 -6.74
CA LYS A 57 -1.30 12.66 -5.66
C LYS A 57 0.12 13.23 -5.70
N GLU A 58 1.06 12.55 -6.37
CA GLU A 58 2.42 13.06 -6.60
C GLU A 58 2.53 13.99 -7.82
N LYS A 59 1.51 14.04 -8.69
CA LYS A 59 1.38 15.03 -9.78
C LYS A 59 0.76 16.34 -9.30
#